data_AF-A0A645GLY9-F1
#
_entry.id   AF-A0A645GLY9-F1
#
_cell.length_a   1.000
_cell.length_b   1.000
_cell.length_c   1.000
_cell.angle_alpha   90.00
_cell.angle_beta   90.00
_cell.angle_gamma   90.00
#
_symmetry.space_group_name_H-M   'P 1'
#
loop_
_entity.id
_entity.type
_entity.pdbx_description
1 polymer ?
#
loop_
_entity_poly.entity_id
_entity_poly.type
_entity_poly.pdbx_seq_one_letter_code
_entity_poly.pdbx_strand_id
1 'polypeptide(L)'
;MATKTETALTVSALLPSAKYTDADSGTYLPLFYIFTYDKEKINVESDYAFIYGQVISFSNLEQYKVYEDEQYICYEASALIYSDLTEYIQNFVSQNPDIRYDKQAQKRVENIYHYYKENLNSSFFTR
;
A
#
# COMPACT_ATOMS: atom_id res chain seq x y z
N MET A 1 -14.59 -9.24 -14.96
CA MET A 1 -14.47 -10.05 -13.72
C MET A 1 -12.99 -10.30 -13.51
N ALA A 2 -12.47 -9.90 -12.35
CA ALA A 2 -11.05 -9.94 -11.98
C ALA A 2 -10.37 -11.22 -12.51
N THR A 3 -9.44 -11.04 -13.45
CA THR A 3 -8.67 -12.16 -13.98
C THR A 3 -7.70 -12.64 -12.89
N LYS A 4 -7.33 -13.93 -12.92
CA LYS A 4 -6.43 -14.63 -11.97
C LYS A 4 -5.05 -13.98 -11.71
N THR A 5 -4.79 -12.78 -12.21
CA THR A 5 -3.49 -12.08 -12.23
C THR A 5 -3.47 -10.75 -11.47
N GLU A 6 -4.59 -10.28 -10.92
CA GLU A 6 -4.57 -9.09 -10.06
C GLU A 6 -3.78 -9.39 -8.78
N THR A 7 -2.59 -8.79 -8.67
CA THR A 7 -1.72 -8.95 -7.50
C THR A 7 -1.59 -7.61 -6.82
N ALA A 8 -2.08 -7.52 -5.59
CA ALA A 8 -1.86 -6.37 -4.73
C ALA A 8 -0.58 -6.62 -3.92
N LEU A 9 0.45 -5.81 -4.15
CA LEU A 9 1.63 -5.76 -3.30
C LEU A 9 1.41 -4.71 -2.22
N THR A 10 1.70 -5.07 -0.97
CA THR A 10 1.60 -4.15 0.16
C THR A 10 2.95 -3.96 0.82
N VAL A 11 3.41 -2.71 0.93
CA VAL A 11 4.55 -2.36 1.78
C VAL A 11 4.02 -2.06 3.17
N SER A 12 4.53 -2.75 4.18
CA SER A 12 4.05 -2.63 5.56
C SER A 12 5.18 -2.38 6.55
N ALA A 13 4.86 -1.70 7.65
CA ALA A 13 5.75 -1.57 8.80
C ALA A 13 5.32 -2.55 9.91
N LEU A 14 6.25 -3.31 10.47
CA LEU A 14 5.98 -4.14 11.64
C LEU A 14 5.87 -3.27 12.89
N LEU A 15 4.68 -3.26 13.50
CA LEU A 15 4.42 -2.67 14.80
C LEU A 15 4.54 -3.75 15.89
N PRO A 16 5.38 -3.55 16.91
CA PRO A 16 5.64 -4.57 17.92
C PRO A 16 4.43 -4.80 18.81
N SER A 17 4.31 -6.03 19.33
CA SER A 17 3.30 -6.34 20.34
C SER A 17 3.66 -5.75 21.70
N ALA A 18 2.65 -5.28 22.43
CA ALA A 18 2.74 -4.94 23.86
C ALA A 18 2.70 -6.19 24.76
N LYS A 19 2.18 -7.32 24.25
CA LYS A 19 1.99 -8.57 25.01
C LYS A 19 3.20 -9.50 24.95
N TYR A 20 3.93 -9.47 23.83
CA TYR A 20 5.01 -10.41 23.55
C TYR A 20 6.32 -9.65 23.33
N THR A 21 7.43 -10.24 23.78
CA THR A 21 8.76 -9.62 23.74
C THR A 21 9.60 -10.05 22.54
N ASP A 22 9.13 -11.02 21.76
CA ASP A 22 9.85 -11.52 20.60
C ASP A 22 9.87 -10.47 19.49
N ALA A 23 11.01 -10.30 18.84
CA ALA A 23 11.23 -9.24 17.85
C ALA A 23 10.27 -9.32 16.64
N ASP A 24 9.78 -10.52 16.34
CA ASP A 24 8.86 -10.80 15.24
C ASP A 24 7.39 -10.84 15.68
N SER A 25 7.12 -10.65 16.98
CA SER A 25 5.75 -10.60 17.50
C SER A 25 5.16 -9.20 17.32
N GLY A 26 4.13 -9.10 16.49
CA GLY A 26 3.55 -7.81 16.15
C GLY A 26 2.48 -7.88 15.07
N THR A 27 2.05 -6.70 14.65
CA THR A 27 1.05 -6.52 13.60
C THR A 27 1.65 -5.65 12.50
N TYR A 28 1.46 -6.05 11.25
CA TYR A 28 1.88 -5.24 10.11
C TYR A 28 0.87 -4.12 9.87
N LEU A 29 1.36 -2.89 9.89
CA LEU A 29 0.65 -1.70 9.43
C LEU A 29 0.90 -1.54 7.92
N PRO A 30 -0.11 -1.71 7.06
CA PRO A 30 0.01 -1.43 5.63
C PRO A 30 0.25 0.06 5.38
N LEU A 31 1.26 0.41 4.59
CA LEU A 31 1.59 1.80 4.26
C LEU A 31 1.38 2.10 2.77
N PHE A 32 1.78 1.19 1.88
CA PHE A 32 1.58 1.36 0.45
C PHE A 32 0.84 0.19 -0.16
N TYR A 33 -0.14 0.48 -1.01
CA TYR A 33 -0.94 -0.49 -1.75
C TYR A 33 -0.68 -0.33 -3.24
N ILE A 34 0.01 -1.31 -3.82
CA ILE A 34 0.42 -1.29 -5.22
C ILE A 34 -0.37 -2.35 -5.95
N PHE A 35 -1.22 -1.93 -6.89
CA PHE A 35 -1.99 -2.84 -7.71
C PHE A 35 -1.31 -2.99 -9.06
N THR A 36 -0.97 -4.23 -9.41
CA THR A 36 -0.37 -4.57 -10.70
C THR A 36 -1.40 -5.24 -11.59
N TYR A 37 -1.46 -4.78 -12.83
CA TYR A 37 -2.33 -5.33 -13.85
C TYR A 37 -1.54 -5.61 -15.13
N ASP A 38 -2.04 -6.58 -15.89
CA ASP A 38 -1.57 -6.90 -17.23
C ASP A 38 -2.12 -5.87 -18.22
N LYS A 39 -1.23 -5.16 -18.92
CA LYS A 39 -1.57 -4.03 -19.79
C LYS A 39 -2.48 -4.45 -20.94
N GLU A 40 -2.31 -5.67 -21.47
CA GLU A 40 -3.14 -6.17 -22.57
C GLU A 40 -4.57 -6.51 -22.14
N LYS A 41 -4.82 -6.64 -20.84
CA LYS A 41 -6.12 -7.03 -20.28
C LYS A 41 -6.95 -5.85 -19.78
N ILE A 42 -6.46 -4.63 -19.93
CA ILE A 42 -7.15 -3.41 -19.49
C ILE A 42 -7.48 -2.53 -20.69
N ASN A 43 -8.73 -2.09 -20.76
CA ASN A 43 -9.13 -0.93 -21.52
C ASN A 43 -9.34 0.27 -20.59
N VAL A 44 -8.43 1.26 -20.66
CA VAL A 44 -8.43 2.45 -19.79
C VAL A 44 -9.73 3.26 -19.86
N GLU A 45 -10.41 3.25 -21.01
CA GLU A 45 -11.62 4.04 -21.24
C GLU A 45 -12.90 3.39 -20.69
N SER A 46 -12.96 2.05 -20.66
CA SER A 46 -14.18 1.31 -20.34
C SER A 46 -14.10 0.48 -19.07
N ASP A 47 -12.90 0.14 -18.61
CA ASP A 47 -12.73 -0.82 -17.53
C ASP A 47 -12.67 -0.13 -16.16
N TYR A 48 -12.93 -0.93 -15.13
CA TYR A 48 -12.96 -0.51 -13.75
C TYR A 48 -12.19 -1.50 -12.89
N ALA A 49 -11.52 -0.96 -11.87
CA ALA A 49 -10.92 -1.72 -10.79
C ALA A 49 -11.80 -1.66 -9.54
N PHE A 50 -11.73 -2.71 -8.72
CA PHE A 50 -12.32 -2.73 -7.39
C PHE A 50 -11.20 -2.68 -6.34
N ILE A 51 -11.04 -1.53 -5.68
CA ILE A 51 -9.95 -1.28 -4.73
C ILE A 51 -10.55 -0.86 -3.40
N TYR A 52 -10.24 -1.62 -2.35
CA TYR A 52 -10.62 -1.31 -0.96
C TYR A 52 -12.11 -0.97 -0.75
N GLY A 53 -13.01 -1.75 -1.37
CA GLY A 53 -14.46 -1.54 -1.26
C GLY A 53 -15.04 -0.54 -2.26
N GLN A 54 -14.21 0.07 -3.11
CA GLN A 54 -14.61 1.12 -4.06
C GLN A 54 -14.44 0.63 -5.50
N VAL A 55 -15.35 1.05 -6.38
CA VAL A 55 -15.23 0.86 -7.84
C VAL A 55 -14.66 2.15 -8.44
N ILE A 56 -13.54 2.05 -9.15
CA ILE A 56 -12.84 3.19 -9.77
C ILE A 56 -12.51 2.89 -11.24
N SER A 57 -12.69 3.85 -12.13
CA SER A 57 -12.33 3.68 -13.55
C SER A 57 -10.82 3.69 -13.72
N PHE A 58 -10.31 2.96 -14.72
CA PHE A 58 -8.88 3.02 -15.04
C PHE A 58 -8.42 4.41 -15.47
N SER A 59 -9.27 5.17 -16.19
CA SER A 59 -9.01 6.58 -16.48
C SER A 59 -8.75 7.44 -15.22
N ASN A 60 -9.50 7.21 -14.14
CA ASN A 60 -9.25 7.89 -12.86
C ASN A 60 -8.01 7.33 -12.14
N LEU A 61 -7.68 6.05 -12.35
CA LEU A 61 -6.49 5.44 -11.76
C LEU A 61 -5.17 5.95 -12.36
N GLU A 62 -5.16 6.48 -13.58
CA GLU A 62 -3.93 6.97 -14.24
C GLU A 62 -3.16 7.99 -13.39
N GLN A 63 -3.83 8.78 -12.55
CA GLN A 63 -3.17 9.73 -11.65
C GLN A 63 -2.31 9.05 -10.56
N TYR A 64 -2.55 7.78 -10.28
CA TYR A 64 -1.84 6.96 -9.29
C TYR A 64 -0.78 6.05 -9.90
N LYS A 65 -0.53 6.17 -11.21
CA LYS A 65 0.43 5.32 -11.93
C LYS A 65 1.86 5.60 -11.45
N VAL A 66 2.55 4.55 -11.06
CA VAL A 66 3.95 4.62 -10.54
C VAL A 66 4.94 3.84 -11.40
N TYR A 67 4.46 2.90 -12.21
CA TYR A 67 5.28 2.11 -13.10
C TYR A 67 4.48 1.60 -14.30
N GLU A 68 5.14 1.47 -15.44
CA GLU A 68 4.60 0.89 -16.67
C GLU A 68 5.76 0.31 -17.49
N ASP A 69 5.62 -0.94 -17.94
CA ASP A 69 6.52 -1.59 -18.90
C ASP A 69 5.72 -2.19 -20.08
N GLU A 70 6.34 -3.10 -20.84
CA GLU A 70 5.69 -3.74 -21.99
C GLU A 70 4.51 -4.64 -21.59
N GLN A 71 4.52 -5.22 -20.38
CA GLN A 71 3.55 -6.20 -19.94
C GLN A 71 2.64 -5.70 -18.80
N TYR A 72 3.15 -4.86 -17.91
CA TYR A 72 2.51 -4.51 -16.65
C TYR A 72 2.37 -3.01 -16.44
N ILE A 73 1.30 -2.65 -15.75
CA ILE A 73 1.06 -1.32 -15.22
C ILE A 73 0.81 -1.42 -13.71
N CYS A 74 1.41 -0.52 -12.93
CA CYS A 74 1.28 -0.49 -11.48
C CYS A 74 0.73 0.86 -11.00
N TYR A 75 -0.23 0.79 -10.08
CA TYR A 75 -0.85 1.95 -9.45
C TYR A 75 -0.62 1.93 -7.93
N GLU A 76 -0.14 3.03 -7.37
CA GLU A 76 0.00 3.26 -5.92
C GLU A 76 -1.28 3.90 -5.39
N ALA A 77 -2.18 3.06 -4.87
CA ALA A 77 -3.56 3.41 -4.58
C ALA A 77 -3.81 3.78 -3.11
N SER A 78 -2.78 4.04 -2.30
CA SER A 78 -2.94 4.25 -0.86
C SER A 78 -3.72 5.53 -0.55
N ALA A 79 -3.65 6.53 -1.42
CA ALA A 79 -4.45 7.75 -1.33
C ALA A 79 -5.96 7.51 -1.46
N LEU A 80 -6.40 6.36 -1.99
CA LEU A 80 -7.81 5.95 -2.01
C LEU A 80 -8.27 5.32 -0.68
N ILE A 81 -7.32 4.98 0.20
CA ILE A 81 -7.53 4.26 1.44
C ILE A 81 -7.39 5.19 2.65
N TYR A 82 -6.37 6.05 2.63
CA TYR A 82 -6.18 7.08 3.66
C TYR A 82 -5.58 8.35 3.06
N SER A 83 -5.92 9.50 3.64
CA SER A 83 -5.43 10.82 3.21
C SER A 83 -4.36 11.41 4.13
N ASP A 84 -4.39 11.06 5.42
CA ASP A 84 -3.43 11.51 6.42
C ASP A 84 -2.79 10.31 7.12
N LEU A 85 -1.46 10.23 7.07
CA LEU A 85 -0.72 9.10 7.65
C LEU A 85 -0.86 9.05 9.18
N THR A 86 -0.86 10.20 9.85
CA THR A 86 -0.92 10.27 11.31
C THR A 86 -2.28 9.79 11.82
N GLU A 87 -3.35 10.29 11.22
CA GLU A 87 -4.73 9.87 11.54
C GLU A 87 -4.91 8.37 11.25
N TYR A 88 -4.41 7.90 10.11
CA TYR A 88 -4.47 6.49 9.74
C TYR A 88 -3.77 5.58 10.76
N ILE A 89 -2.56 5.94 11.20
CA ILE A 89 -1.83 5.18 12.23
C ILE A 89 -2.58 5.20 13.56
N GLN A 90 -3.08 6.37 13.99
CA GLN A 90 -3.82 6.50 15.24
C GLN A 90 -5.08 5.63 15.24
N ASN A 91 -5.84 5.65 14.14
CA ASN A 91 -7.00 4.79 13.97
C ASN A 91 -6.59 3.32 14.00
N PHE A 92 -5.54 2.92 13.28
CA PHE A 92 -5.06 1.53 13.28
C PHE A 92 -4.67 1.05 14.68
N VAL A 93 -3.90 1.84 15.42
CA VAL A 93 -3.48 1.51 16.79
C VAL A 93 -4.67 1.45 17.75
N SER A 94 -5.65 2.35 17.61
CA SER A 94 -6.85 2.37 18.46
C SER A 94 -7.70 1.10 18.35
N GLN A 95 -7.72 0.48 17.16
CA GLN A 95 -8.45 -0.77 16.90
C GLN A 95 -7.65 -2.01 17.28
N ASN A 96 -6.35 -1.86 17.58
CA ASN A 96 -5.43 -2.94 17.88
C ASN A 96 -4.73 -2.67 19.23
N PRO A 97 -5.42 -2.90 20.37
CA PRO A 97 -4.93 -2.52 21.70
C PRO A 97 -3.65 -3.25 22.12
N ASP A 98 -3.31 -4.33 21.43
CA ASP A 98 -2.11 -5.14 21.69
C ASP A 98 -0.85 -4.59 21.01
N ILE A 99 -0.94 -3.46 20.29
CA ILE A 99 0.19 -2.81 19.65
C ILE A 99 0.92 -1.90 20.63
N ARG A 100 2.24 -2.02 20.70
CA ARG A 100 3.11 -1.04 21.37
C ARG A 100 3.55 0.02 20.36
N TYR A 101 2.87 1.17 20.39
CA TYR A 101 3.21 2.31 19.53
C TYR A 101 3.98 3.39 20.30
N ASP A 102 5.25 3.11 20.59
CA ASP A 102 6.18 4.05 21.22
C ASP A 102 6.93 4.93 20.17
N LYS A 103 7.77 5.85 20.64
CA LYS A 103 8.56 6.74 19.76
C LYS A 103 9.46 5.97 18.78
N GLN A 104 9.93 4.78 19.14
CA GLN A 104 10.78 3.97 18.26
C GLN A 104 9.94 3.35 17.14
N ALA A 105 8.76 2.81 17.47
CA ALA A 105 7.80 2.30 16.50
C ALA A 105 7.32 3.41 15.55
N GLN A 106 6.99 4.58 16.09
CA GLN A 106 6.63 5.75 15.29
C GLN A 106 7.73 6.12 14.29
N LYS A 107 8.97 6.31 14.77
CA LYS A 107 10.10 6.67 13.90
C LYS A 107 10.36 5.61 12.82
N ARG A 108 10.16 4.33 13.13
CA ARG A 108 10.29 3.25 12.14
C ARG A 108 9.25 3.38 11.03
N VAL A 109 7.98 3.60 11.39
CA VAL A 109 6.90 3.80 10.41
C VAL A 109 7.20 5.01 9.53
N GLU A 110 7.55 6.15 10.13
CA GLU A 110 7.89 7.38 9.40
C GLU A 110 9.07 7.16 8.45
N ASN A 111 10.13 6.48 8.88
CA ASN A 111 11.28 6.20 8.03
C ASN A 111 10.93 5.33 6.83
N ILE A 112 10.15 4.25 7.04
CA ILE A 112 9.71 3.37 5.95
C ILE A 112 8.81 4.16 4.99
N TYR A 113 7.86 4.92 5.52
CA TYR A 113 6.96 5.73 4.71
C TYR A 113 7.70 6.73 3.83
N HIS A 114 8.56 7.57 4.42
CA HIS A 114 9.31 8.58 3.66
C HIS A 114 10.24 7.95 2.62
N TYR A 115 10.95 6.88 2.98
CA TYR A 115 11.84 6.18 2.04
C TYR A 115 11.09 5.71 0.80
N TYR A 116 9.97 4.99 0.98
CA TYR A 116 9.20 4.50 -0.16
C TYR A 116 8.45 5.61 -0.88
N LYS A 117 7.97 6.65 -0.19
CA LYS A 117 7.32 7.78 -0.88
C LYS A 117 8.24 8.46 -1.87
N GLU A 118 9.53 8.54 -1.56
CA GLU A 118 10.56 9.13 -2.43
C GLU A 118 11.11 8.15 -3.48
N ASN A 119 11.12 6.85 -3.19
CA ASN A 119 11.84 5.84 -3.98
C ASN A 119 10.95 4.76 -4.59
N LEU A 120 9.61 4.86 -4.52
CA LEU A 120 8.74 3.79 -5.01
C LEU A 120 8.97 3.52 -6.50
N ASN A 121 9.02 4.58 -7.30
CA ASN A 121 9.21 4.48 -8.75
C ASN A 121 10.56 3.85 -9.09
N SER A 122 11.64 4.23 -8.40
CA SER A 122 12.98 3.67 -8.62
C SER A 122 13.10 2.21 -8.14
N SER A 123 12.27 1.80 -7.18
CA SER A 123 12.26 0.43 -6.63
C SER A 123 11.68 -0.62 -7.59
N PHE A 124 10.95 -0.22 -8.63
CA PHE A 124 10.46 -1.14 -9.66
C PHE A 124 11.54 -1.48 -10.70
N PHE A 125 12.57 -0.65 -10.87
CA PHE A 125 13.62 -0.82 -11.89
C PHE A 125 14.81 -1.68 -11.45
N THR A 126 14.86 -2.14 -10.20
CA THR A 126 15.96 -2.93 -9.64
C THR A 126 15.76 -4.44 -9.68
N ARG A 127 14.87 -4.94 -10.54
CA ARG A 127 14.70 -6.39 -10.80
C ARG A 127 15.39 -6.85 -12.06
#